data_AF-A0A7S3QWJ9-F1
#
_entry.id   AF-A0A7S3QWJ9-F1
#
_cell.length_a   1.000
_cell.length_b   1.000
_cell.length_c   1.000
_cell.angle_alpha   90.00
_cell.angle_beta   90.00
_cell.angle_gamma   90.00
#
_symmetry.space_group_name_H-M   'P 1'
#
loop_
_entity.id
_entity.type
_entity.pdbx_description
1 polymer ?
#
loop_
_entity_poly.entity_id
_entity_poly.type
_entity_poly.pdbx_seq_one_letter_code
_entity_poly.pdbx_strand_id
1 'polypeptide(L)'
;MRLLSAAPTSILCMPSHPKAPLKCSQTCTCGGSMRRAHMHFTGKTHALLVPSGARVICAQASGALEGGPPLPLPRRQFTPKPLRHVRFIVPHYVMRDPGQVLAVVGSWKELGSWNPSKAEQLERMPEDAWSTDLFLPAEDGLEFKVILVRENQGCIECVRWEPGRNRVLDLKHSAQECQEPLDVTCWWGIKPKDSSPSDLDAAIVAAVGVEPLVGLLDSPQPHEQEAAAAAMCKLACSKSSKRFWRGEIAAAGALPGLQRVADSFKATHAAREYASRTASKVQDAARELEKREKRSGRRWKKG
;
A
#
# COMPACT_ATOMS: atom_id res chain seq x y z
N MET A 1 43.74 -42.84 21.59
CA MET A 1 42.74 -43.22 20.56
C MET A 1 42.53 -41.98 19.68
N ARG A 2 43.22 -41.74 18.55
CA ARG A 2 43.19 -42.44 17.24
C ARG A 2 41.74 -42.81 16.84
N LEU A 3 41.12 -42.44 15.71
CA LEU A 3 41.47 -41.80 14.42
C LEU A 3 40.12 -41.39 13.73
N LEU A 4 40.06 -40.26 13.02
CA LEU A 4 39.81 -40.08 11.56
C LEU A 4 38.35 -40.12 11.00
N SER A 5 38.16 -39.24 9.99
CA SER A 5 37.38 -39.40 8.75
C SER A 5 35.85 -39.31 8.78
N ALA A 6 35.12 -38.76 7.80
CA ALA A 6 35.44 -38.19 6.50
C ALA A 6 34.21 -37.41 5.96
N ALA A 7 34.43 -36.32 5.21
CA ALA A 7 33.66 -36.02 3.97
C ALA A 7 34.38 -36.74 2.80
N PRO A 8 34.01 -36.69 1.50
CA PRO A 8 32.93 -35.97 0.80
C PRO A 8 32.21 -36.84 -0.29
N THR A 9 31.25 -36.30 -1.07
CA THR A 9 31.25 -36.42 -2.55
C THR A 9 30.14 -35.59 -3.22
N SER A 10 30.56 -34.74 -4.15
CA SER A 10 29.74 -34.11 -5.20
C SER A 10 29.50 -35.09 -6.35
N ILE A 11 28.35 -35.00 -7.01
CA ILE A 11 28.15 -35.56 -8.37
C ILE A 11 27.57 -34.46 -9.29
N LEU A 12 28.35 -34.21 -10.34
CA LEU A 12 28.03 -33.46 -11.55
C LEU A 12 26.92 -34.13 -12.36
N CYS A 13 26.07 -33.32 -13.02
CA CYS A 13 25.68 -33.56 -14.42
C CYS A 13 25.07 -32.29 -15.05
N MET A 14 25.86 -31.68 -15.94
CA MET A 14 25.43 -30.95 -17.15
C MET A 14 25.14 -32.01 -18.24
N PRO A 15 24.29 -31.77 -19.26
CA PRO A 15 24.77 -31.01 -20.43
C PRO A 15 23.74 -30.23 -21.28
N SER A 16 24.35 -29.39 -22.14
CA SER A 16 24.01 -29.13 -23.55
C SER A 16 23.00 -28.04 -23.93
N HIS A 17 23.57 -26.88 -24.26
CA HIS A 17 23.13 -26.02 -25.37
C HIS A 17 23.23 -26.76 -26.72
N PRO A 18 22.50 -26.30 -27.76
CA PRO A 18 23.23 -25.57 -28.81
C PRO A 18 22.52 -24.31 -29.35
N LYS A 19 23.35 -23.27 -29.52
CA LYS A 19 23.52 -22.33 -30.64
C LYS A 19 22.30 -21.82 -31.46
N ALA A 20 22.24 -20.48 -31.53
CA ALA A 20 21.48 -19.63 -32.44
C ALA A 20 21.82 -19.85 -33.95
N PRO A 21 21.11 -19.19 -34.91
CA PRO A 21 21.45 -17.81 -35.23
C PRO A 21 20.29 -16.88 -35.68
N LEU A 22 20.59 -15.58 -35.61
CA LEU A 22 19.93 -14.47 -36.30
C LEU A 22 19.86 -14.67 -37.82
N LYS A 23 18.80 -14.19 -38.48
CA LYS A 23 18.91 -13.43 -39.75
C LYS A 23 17.62 -12.70 -40.14
N CYS A 24 17.80 -11.40 -40.37
CA CYS A 24 16.98 -10.54 -41.22
C CYS A 24 17.31 -10.85 -42.70
N SER A 25 16.29 -10.91 -43.57
CA SER A 25 16.40 -10.48 -44.98
C SER A 25 15.03 -10.50 -45.66
N GLN A 26 14.74 -9.40 -46.33
CA GLN A 26 13.65 -9.24 -47.30
C GLN A 26 13.80 -10.23 -48.46
N THR A 27 12.69 -10.70 -49.03
CA THR A 27 12.44 -10.73 -50.48
C THR A 27 10.95 -10.95 -50.73
N CYS A 28 10.39 -10.14 -51.63
CA CYS A 28 9.06 -10.27 -52.19
C CYS A 28 8.95 -11.55 -53.04
N THR A 29 7.77 -12.16 -53.08
CA THR A 29 7.16 -12.60 -54.34
C THR A 29 5.65 -12.74 -54.19
N CYS A 30 5.02 -12.40 -55.30
CA CYS A 30 3.61 -12.29 -55.62
C CYS A 30 2.80 -13.58 -55.44
N GLY A 31 1.48 -13.43 -55.23
CA GLY A 31 0.51 -14.46 -55.61
C GLY A 31 -0.69 -14.62 -54.69
N GLY A 32 -1.80 -13.98 -55.05
CA GLY A 32 -3.07 -14.68 -55.17
C GLY A 32 -3.88 -15.01 -53.90
N SER A 33 -5.03 -14.36 -53.85
CA SER A 33 -6.32 -14.94 -53.46
C SER A 33 -6.71 -14.94 -51.97
N MET A 34 -7.74 -14.14 -51.72
CA MET A 34 -8.50 -14.00 -50.49
C MET A 34 -9.00 -15.34 -49.94
N ARG A 35 -8.78 -15.60 -48.64
CA ARG A 35 -9.80 -16.23 -47.79
C ARG A 35 -9.86 -15.59 -46.40
N ARG A 36 -11.03 -14.99 -46.18
CA ARG A 36 -11.76 -14.64 -44.95
C ARG A 36 -11.23 -15.30 -43.67
N ALA A 37 -10.74 -14.48 -42.74
CA ALA A 37 -10.72 -14.77 -41.31
C ALA A 37 -11.58 -13.72 -40.59
N HIS A 38 -12.62 -14.21 -39.91
CA HIS A 38 -13.45 -13.43 -39.00
C HIS A 38 -12.60 -12.97 -37.81
N MET A 39 -12.54 -11.66 -37.58
CA MET A 39 -12.35 -11.13 -36.23
C MET A 39 -13.43 -10.08 -35.97
N HIS A 40 -14.32 -10.44 -35.05
CA HIS A 40 -15.28 -9.52 -34.46
C HIS A 40 -14.54 -8.52 -33.56
N PHE A 41 -14.57 -7.25 -33.93
CA PHE A 41 -14.41 -6.16 -32.98
C PHE A 41 -15.27 -4.98 -33.45
N THR A 42 -16.51 -4.91 -32.96
CA THR A 42 -17.35 -3.72 -33.11
C THR A 42 -17.53 -3.06 -31.75
N GLY A 43 -16.59 -2.17 -31.44
CA GLY A 43 -16.89 -0.99 -30.63
C GLY A 43 -17.84 -0.07 -31.39
N LYS A 44 -18.68 0.62 -30.61
CA LYS A 44 -19.81 1.47 -31.03
C LYS A 44 -19.44 2.48 -32.12
N THR A 45 -20.17 2.45 -33.22
CA THR A 45 -20.21 3.47 -34.27
C THR A 45 -21.15 4.61 -33.85
N HIS A 46 -20.65 5.85 -33.84
CA HIS A 46 -21.51 7.04 -33.94
C HIS A 46 -21.74 7.31 -35.43
N ALA A 47 -22.99 7.27 -35.86
CA ALA A 47 -23.42 7.63 -37.21
C ALA A 47 -23.43 9.16 -37.38
N LEU A 48 -22.80 9.65 -38.45
CA LEU A 48 -23.01 11.01 -38.95
C LEU A 48 -23.72 10.90 -40.31
N LEU A 49 -24.93 11.45 -40.36
CA LEU A 49 -25.73 11.64 -41.56
C LEU A 49 -24.99 12.54 -42.56
N VAL A 50 -24.99 12.16 -43.84
CA VAL A 50 -24.73 13.06 -44.96
C VAL A 50 -25.95 12.98 -45.90
N PRO A 51 -26.57 14.11 -46.29
CA PRO A 51 -27.76 14.10 -47.12
C PRO A 51 -27.45 13.70 -48.58
N SER A 52 -28.38 12.94 -49.14
CA SER A 52 -28.44 12.48 -50.54
C SER A 52 -28.49 13.66 -51.51
N GLY A 53 -27.57 13.71 -52.48
CA GLY A 53 -27.64 14.69 -53.58
C GLY A 53 -26.36 15.07 -54.32
N ALA A 54 -25.17 14.54 -53.96
CA ALA A 54 -23.94 14.91 -54.65
C ALA A 54 -23.60 13.94 -55.79
N ARG A 55 -23.71 14.44 -57.04
CA ARG A 55 -23.27 13.76 -58.26
C ARG A 55 -21.75 13.49 -58.24
N VAL A 56 -21.37 12.26 -58.61
CA VAL A 56 -19.99 11.90 -58.93
C VAL A 56 -19.60 12.62 -60.22
N ILE A 57 -18.68 13.57 -60.13
CA ILE A 57 -17.95 14.12 -61.27
C ILE A 57 -16.56 13.50 -61.25
N CYS A 58 -16.31 12.54 -62.15
CA CYS A 58 -14.95 12.09 -62.42
C CYS A 58 -14.21 13.23 -63.15
N ALA A 59 -13.47 14.04 -62.42
CA ALA A 59 -12.48 14.92 -63.01
C ALA A 59 -11.16 14.15 -63.14
N GLN A 60 -10.81 13.77 -64.37
CA GLN A 60 -9.43 13.44 -64.70
C GLN A 60 -8.62 14.73 -64.65
N ALA A 61 -7.76 14.84 -63.64
CA ALA A 61 -6.71 15.85 -63.60
C ALA A 61 -5.36 15.13 -63.73
N SER A 62 -4.91 14.97 -64.97
CA SER A 62 -3.50 14.79 -65.27
C SER A 62 -2.82 16.14 -65.08
N GLY A 63 -2.16 16.30 -63.93
CA GLY A 63 -1.34 17.46 -63.60
C GLY A 63 -0.14 16.97 -62.80
N ALA A 64 0.97 16.76 -63.49
CA ALA A 64 2.26 16.50 -62.89
C ALA A 64 2.69 17.73 -62.08
N LEU A 65 2.74 17.58 -60.77
CA LEU A 65 3.55 18.41 -59.89
C LEU A 65 4.38 17.46 -59.04
N GLU A 66 5.69 17.61 -59.15
CA GLU A 66 6.70 16.83 -58.45
C GLU A 66 6.47 16.88 -56.94
N GLY A 67 5.98 15.77 -56.38
CA GLY A 67 5.88 15.56 -54.94
C GLY A 67 7.16 14.92 -54.43
N GLY A 68 8.05 15.73 -53.84
CA GLY A 68 9.17 15.21 -53.05
C GLY A 68 8.68 14.25 -51.96
N PRO A 69 9.54 13.34 -51.46
CA PRO A 69 9.14 12.33 -50.49
C PRO A 69 8.49 13.00 -49.26
N PRO A 70 7.37 12.47 -48.75
CA PRO A 70 6.69 13.04 -47.60
C PRO A 70 7.67 13.15 -46.43
N LEU A 71 7.81 14.36 -45.90
CA LEU A 71 8.61 14.60 -44.70
C LEU A 71 8.18 13.63 -43.60
N PRO A 72 9.12 12.96 -42.91
CA PRO A 72 8.77 12.09 -41.82
C PRO A 72 8.04 12.91 -40.76
N LEU A 73 6.80 12.52 -40.44
CA LEU A 73 6.09 13.08 -39.28
C LEU A 73 7.01 12.96 -38.06
N PRO A 74 7.07 13.96 -37.18
CA PRO A 74 7.85 13.85 -35.96
C PRO A 74 7.30 12.65 -35.18
N ARG A 75 8.09 11.56 -35.13
CA ARG A 75 7.84 10.46 -34.20
C ARG A 75 7.68 11.10 -32.84
N ARG A 76 6.53 10.92 -32.18
CA ARG A 76 6.39 11.20 -30.75
C ARG A 76 7.50 10.41 -30.05
N GLN A 77 8.59 11.09 -29.75
CA GLN A 77 9.65 10.54 -28.94
C GLN A 77 9.08 10.44 -27.53
N PHE A 78 8.63 9.24 -27.16
CA PHE A 78 8.42 8.91 -25.77
C PHE A 78 9.81 8.88 -25.14
N THR A 79 10.26 10.00 -24.62
CA THR A 79 11.41 9.97 -23.73
C THR A 79 10.97 9.21 -22.48
N PRO A 80 11.62 8.08 -22.15
CA PRO A 80 11.29 7.37 -20.93
C PRO A 80 11.48 8.32 -19.76
N LYS A 81 10.48 8.39 -18.89
CA LYS A 81 10.53 9.26 -17.73
C LYS A 81 11.70 8.85 -16.84
N PRO A 82 12.54 9.78 -16.36
CA PRO A 82 13.65 9.42 -15.49
C PRO A 82 13.11 8.70 -14.25
N LEU A 83 13.69 7.54 -13.94
CA LEU A 83 13.41 6.79 -12.73
C LEU A 83 14.37 7.23 -11.63
N ARG A 84 13.89 7.15 -10.39
CA ARG A 84 14.62 7.44 -9.18
C ARG A 84 14.59 6.23 -8.26
N HIS A 85 15.74 5.87 -7.70
CA HIS A 85 15.84 4.89 -6.65
C HIS A 85 15.32 5.45 -5.32
N VAL A 86 14.30 4.82 -4.75
CA VAL A 86 13.64 5.22 -3.51
C VAL A 86 13.60 4.03 -2.57
N ARG A 87 14.07 4.22 -1.34
CA ARG A 87 13.99 3.21 -0.28
C ARG A 87 12.92 3.59 0.71
N PHE A 88 11.87 2.80 0.82
CA PHE A 88 10.89 2.97 1.89
C PHE A 88 11.40 2.29 3.15
N ILE A 89 11.38 3.00 4.28
CA ILE A 89 11.84 2.46 5.58
C ILE A 89 10.75 2.67 6.61
N VAL A 90 10.30 1.60 7.27
CA VAL A 90 9.38 1.66 8.41
C VAL A 90 10.10 1.20 9.68
N PRO A 91 10.57 2.11 10.54
CA PRO A 91 11.29 1.75 11.75
C PRO A 91 10.34 1.36 12.88
N HIS A 92 10.81 0.50 13.78
CA HIS A 92 10.17 0.17 15.07
C HIS A 92 8.75 -0.37 14.97
N TYR A 93 8.46 -1.21 13.97
CA TYR A 93 7.17 -1.88 13.84
C TYR A 93 7.29 -3.37 14.15
N VAL A 94 6.80 -3.73 15.34
CA VAL A 94 6.79 -5.10 15.84
C VAL A 94 5.56 -5.84 15.32
N MET A 95 5.79 -6.88 14.52
CA MET A 95 4.74 -7.76 14.03
C MET A 95 4.24 -8.67 15.14
N ARG A 96 2.92 -8.67 15.38
CA ARG A 96 2.29 -9.58 16.34
C ARG A 96 1.86 -10.91 15.74
N ASP A 97 1.54 -10.90 14.44
CA ASP A 97 1.08 -12.07 13.72
C ASP A 97 2.16 -12.49 12.70
N PRO A 98 2.68 -13.73 12.77
CA PRO A 98 3.75 -14.19 11.91
C PRO A 98 3.36 -14.34 10.43
N GLY A 99 2.06 -14.39 10.11
CA GLY A 99 1.56 -14.48 8.73
C GLY A 99 1.29 -13.11 8.09
N GLN A 100 1.49 -12.02 8.82
CA GLN A 100 1.26 -10.68 8.30
C GLN A 100 2.61 -10.03 7.89
N VAL A 101 2.56 -9.13 6.91
CA VAL A 101 3.72 -8.43 6.35
C VAL A 101 3.35 -6.97 6.09
N LEU A 102 4.28 -6.04 6.26
CA LEU A 102 4.09 -4.66 5.82
C LEU A 102 4.26 -4.56 4.31
N ALA A 103 3.41 -3.79 3.65
CA ALA A 103 3.53 -3.47 2.23
C ALA A 103 3.31 -1.98 1.99
N VAL A 104 3.87 -1.44 0.91
CA VAL A 104 3.61 -0.07 0.45
C VAL A 104 2.72 -0.10 -0.79
N VAL A 105 1.69 0.72 -0.79
CA VAL A 105 0.74 0.85 -1.89
C VAL A 105 0.53 2.32 -2.21
N GLY A 106 0.28 2.66 -3.47
CA GLY A 106 0.17 4.06 -3.87
C GLY A 106 -0.43 4.27 -5.25
N SER A 107 -0.51 5.53 -5.67
CA SER A 107 -1.12 5.94 -6.94
C SER A 107 -0.39 5.39 -8.15
N TRP A 108 0.90 5.09 -8.01
CA TRP A 108 1.76 4.69 -9.10
C TRP A 108 1.71 3.19 -9.39
N LYS A 109 2.04 2.78 -10.63
CA LYS A 109 1.92 1.38 -11.10
C LYS A 109 2.82 0.44 -10.32
N GLU A 110 4.07 0.83 -10.09
CA GLU A 110 5.07 0.11 -9.30
C GLU A 110 4.68 0.04 -7.82
N LEU A 111 3.73 0.86 -7.36
CA LEU A 111 3.11 0.80 -6.03
C LEU A 111 1.71 0.16 -6.05
N GLY A 112 1.38 -0.56 -7.13
CA GLY A 112 0.13 -1.32 -7.24
C GLY A 112 -1.11 -0.51 -7.60
N SER A 113 -1.01 0.79 -7.88
CA SER A 113 -2.16 1.66 -8.24
C SER A 113 -3.34 1.55 -7.25
N TRP A 114 -3.05 1.67 -5.96
CA TRP A 114 -3.99 1.51 -4.85
C TRP A 114 -4.64 0.13 -4.72
N ASN A 115 -4.11 -0.89 -5.41
CA ASN A 115 -4.54 -2.28 -5.26
C ASN A 115 -3.65 -3.01 -4.24
N PRO A 116 -4.18 -3.40 -3.07
CA PRO A 116 -3.40 -4.11 -2.05
C PRO A 116 -2.80 -5.43 -2.52
N SER A 117 -3.45 -6.13 -3.44
CA SER A 117 -2.93 -7.40 -3.96
C SER A 117 -1.74 -7.21 -4.91
N LYS A 118 -1.42 -5.97 -5.26
CA LYS A 118 -0.24 -5.57 -6.03
C LYS A 118 0.68 -4.62 -5.25
N ALA A 119 0.46 -4.50 -3.94
CA ALA A 119 1.31 -3.68 -3.10
C ALA A 119 2.71 -4.31 -3.00
N GLU A 120 3.72 -3.45 -2.92
CA GLU A 120 5.10 -3.91 -2.78
C GLU A 120 5.34 -4.33 -1.33
N GLN A 121 5.74 -5.57 -1.09
CA GLN A 121 5.99 -6.06 0.27
C GLN A 121 7.32 -5.53 0.78
N LEU A 122 7.36 -5.15 2.06
CA LEU A 122 8.58 -4.75 2.73
C LEU A 122 9.27 -5.99 3.31
N GLU A 123 10.59 -5.99 3.21
CA GLU A 123 11.45 -6.98 3.83
C GLU A 123 11.69 -6.62 5.29
N ARG A 124 11.70 -7.62 6.16
CA ARG A 124 12.01 -7.43 7.58
C ARG A 124 13.51 -7.25 7.77
N MET A 125 13.88 -6.12 8.35
CA MET A 125 15.25 -5.77 8.71
C MET A 125 15.49 -6.06 10.20
N PRO A 126 16.77 -6.06 10.66
CA PRO A 126 17.08 -6.07 12.09
C PRO A 126 16.41 -4.90 12.83
N GLU A 127 16.32 -4.99 14.16
CA GLU A 127 15.77 -3.92 15.04
C GLU A 127 14.30 -3.55 14.78
N ASP A 128 13.49 -4.52 14.37
CA ASP A 128 12.05 -4.33 14.08
C ASP A 128 11.80 -3.26 13.01
N ALA A 129 12.76 -3.07 12.10
CA ALA A 129 12.61 -2.21 10.94
C ALA A 129 12.15 -3.02 9.72
N TRP A 130 11.59 -2.32 8.74
CA TRP A 130 11.13 -2.88 7.47
C TRP A 130 11.59 -2.00 6.33
N SER A 131 12.03 -2.58 5.21
CA SER A 131 12.40 -1.78 4.04
C SER A 131 12.09 -2.45 2.71
N THR A 132 11.93 -1.61 1.69
CA THR A 132 11.93 -2.06 0.29
C THR A 132 12.54 -0.97 -0.59
N ASP A 133 13.20 -1.38 -1.67
CA ASP A 133 13.85 -0.52 -2.65
C ASP A 133 13.04 -0.56 -3.95
N LEU A 134 12.65 0.61 -4.47
CA LEU A 134 11.83 0.75 -5.66
C LEU A 134 12.39 1.82 -6.60
N PHE A 135 12.15 1.62 -7.90
CA PHE A 135 12.42 2.63 -8.92
C PHE A 135 11.12 3.32 -9.32
N LEU A 136 10.95 4.57 -8.87
CA LEU A 136 9.77 5.38 -9.13
C LEU A 136 10.10 6.50 -10.10
N PRO A 137 9.19 6.92 -10.99
CA PRO A 137 9.47 8.05 -11.87
C PRO A 137 9.66 9.32 -11.05
N ALA A 138 10.60 10.16 -11.47
CA ALA A 138 10.92 11.42 -10.83
C ALA A 138 9.79 12.45 -11.06
N GLU A 139 8.65 12.22 -10.41
CA GLU A 139 7.43 13.03 -10.40
C GLU A 139 7.14 13.61 -9.04
N ASP A 140 6.35 14.68 -9.02
CA ASP A 140 5.78 15.21 -7.80
C ASP A 140 4.36 14.70 -7.62
N GLY A 141 3.87 14.73 -6.37
CA GLY A 141 2.50 14.34 -6.08
C GLY A 141 2.27 12.83 -6.09
N LEU A 142 3.31 12.01 -5.92
CA LEU A 142 3.13 10.58 -5.76
C LEU A 142 2.48 10.32 -4.41
N GLU A 143 1.29 9.72 -4.41
CA GLU A 143 0.59 9.39 -3.18
C GLU A 143 0.80 7.94 -2.80
N PHE A 144 1.04 7.68 -1.51
CA PHE A 144 1.23 6.33 -1.01
C PHE A 144 0.77 6.16 0.44
N LYS A 145 0.61 4.92 0.86
CA LYS A 145 0.36 4.49 2.24
C LYS A 145 1.08 3.18 2.52
N VAL A 146 1.39 2.97 3.79
CA VAL A 146 1.77 1.65 4.28
C VAL A 146 0.50 0.86 4.59
N ILE A 147 0.50 -0.43 4.30
CA ILE A 147 -0.59 -1.35 4.61
C ILE A 147 -0.03 -2.61 5.26
N LEU A 148 -0.88 -3.28 6.02
CA LEU A 148 -0.61 -4.58 6.59
C LEU A 148 -1.35 -5.58 5.73
N VAL A 149 -0.61 -6.53 5.17
CA VAL A 149 -1.15 -7.57 4.31
C VAL A 149 -0.91 -8.93 4.93
N ARG A 150 -1.69 -9.91 4.49
CA ARG A 150 -1.50 -11.32 4.80
C ARG A 150 -1.66 -12.09 3.51
N GLU A 151 -0.81 -13.10 3.30
CA GLU A 151 -1.04 -14.06 2.24
C GLU A 151 -2.01 -15.15 2.71
N ASN A 152 -3.06 -15.38 1.93
CA ASN A 152 -4.06 -16.40 2.19
C ASN A 152 -4.35 -17.16 0.88
N GLN A 153 -3.96 -18.44 0.82
CA GLN A 153 -4.18 -19.31 -0.35
C GLN A 153 -3.65 -18.70 -1.67
N GLY A 154 -2.47 -18.09 -1.64
CA GLY A 154 -1.85 -17.44 -2.80
C GLY A 154 -2.46 -16.08 -3.17
N CYS A 155 -3.42 -15.58 -2.39
CA CYS A 155 -3.98 -14.24 -2.55
C CYS A 155 -3.48 -13.32 -1.43
N ILE A 156 -2.99 -12.14 -1.81
CA ILE A 156 -2.62 -11.09 -0.85
C ILE A 156 -3.91 -10.36 -0.43
N GLU A 157 -4.25 -10.49 0.85
CA GLU A 157 -5.37 -9.83 1.49
C GLU A 157 -4.88 -8.61 2.30
N CYS A 158 -5.58 -7.49 2.16
CA CYS A 158 -5.33 -6.32 3.00
C CYS A 158 -5.98 -6.50 4.37
N VAL A 159 -5.15 -6.66 5.40
CA VAL A 159 -5.61 -6.73 6.79
C VAL A 159 -5.93 -5.35 7.31
N ARG A 160 -5.06 -4.37 7.03
CA ARG A 160 -5.18 -3.03 7.60
C ARG A 160 -4.49 -1.97 6.76
N TRP A 161 -5.07 -0.78 6.72
CA TRP A 161 -4.44 0.40 6.15
C TRP A 161 -3.81 1.28 7.23
N GLU A 162 -2.68 1.91 6.92
CA GLU A 162 -2.12 2.97 7.75
C GLU A 162 -3.18 4.05 7.99
N PRO A 163 -3.36 4.52 9.24
CA PRO A 163 -4.33 5.54 9.55
C PRO A 163 -3.96 6.92 8.99
N GLY A 164 -4.92 7.84 8.96
CA GLY A 164 -4.69 9.21 8.49
C GLY A 164 -4.74 9.37 6.98
N ARG A 165 -4.28 10.53 6.48
CA ARG A 165 -4.30 10.89 5.04
C ARG A 165 -3.24 10.11 4.26
N ASN A 166 -3.35 10.10 2.93
CA ASN A 166 -2.29 9.59 2.06
C ASN A 166 -1.03 10.44 2.25
N ARG A 167 0.13 9.80 2.21
CA ARG A 167 1.43 10.48 2.19
C ARG A 167 1.70 10.93 0.76
N VAL A 168 2.31 12.09 0.61
CA VAL A 168 2.71 12.63 -0.69
C VAL A 168 4.24 12.65 -0.74
N LEU A 169 4.79 12.22 -1.87
CA LEU A 169 6.23 12.16 -2.15
C LEU A 169 6.52 12.96 -3.41
N ASP A 170 7.47 13.90 -3.29
CA ASP A 170 7.93 14.76 -4.38
C ASP A 170 9.35 14.38 -4.80
N LEU A 171 9.50 13.90 -6.04
CA LEU A 171 10.74 13.31 -6.54
C LEU A 171 11.48 14.20 -7.56
N LYS A 172 10.92 15.36 -7.96
CA LYS A 172 11.59 16.23 -8.96
C LYS A 172 12.84 16.93 -8.44
N HIS A 173 12.85 17.33 -7.17
CA HIS A 173 13.95 18.13 -6.60
C HIS A 173 15.19 17.33 -6.20
N SER A 174 15.10 16.01 -6.21
CA SER A 174 16.15 15.17 -5.66
C SER A 174 17.01 14.57 -6.77
N ALA A 175 16.67 14.77 -8.06
CA ALA A 175 17.28 14.15 -9.26
C ALA A 175 18.73 14.62 -9.56
N GLN A 176 19.37 15.27 -8.60
CA GLN A 176 20.77 15.59 -8.65
C GLN A 176 21.55 14.30 -8.34
N GLU A 177 21.88 13.55 -9.39
CA GLU A 177 23.04 12.66 -9.60
C GLU A 177 23.64 11.91 -8.39
N CYS A 178 22.85 11.59 -7.37
CA CYS A 178 23.24 10.74 -6.26
C CYS A 178 22.84 9.32 -6.63
N GLN A 179 23.83 8.42 -6.76
CA GLN A 179 23.61 6.98 -6.95
C GLN A 179 22.96 6.30 -5.73
N GLU A 180 22.88 7.00 -4.61
CA GLU A 180 22.28 6.49 -3.38
C GLU A 180 20.74 6.55 -3.42
N PRO A 181 20.05 5.54 -2.85
CA PRO A 181 18.60 5.56 -2.73
C PRO A 181 18.14 6.78 -1.92
N LEU A 182 17.03 7.38 -2.33
CA LEU A 182 16.33 8.34 -1.50
C LEU A 182 15.58 7.59 -0.39
N ASP A 183 16.07 7.67 0.84
CA ASP A 183 15.41 7.10 2.00
C ASP A 183 14.14 7.88 2.37
N VAL A 184 13.00 7.19 2.33
CA VAL A 184 11.69 7.69 2.71
C VAL A 184 11.25 6.97 3.98
N THR A 185 11.57 7.57 5.12
CA THR A 185 11.16 7.03 6.43
C THR A 185 9.66 7.27 6.68
N CYS A 186 8.94 6.17 6.80
CA CYS A 186 7.51 6.10 7.03
C CYS A 186 7.25 5.50 8.40
N TRP A 187 6.29 6.03 9.14
CA TRP A 187 5.95 5.50 10.46
C TRP A 187 4.58 4.86 10.33
N TRP A 188 4.37 3.68 10.92
CA TRP A 188 3.02 3.15 11.03
C TRP A 188 2.22 4.02 12.00
N GLY A 189 1.49 5.01 11.47
CA GLY A 189 0.76 6.00 12.27
C GLY A 189 1.35 7.41 12.24
N ILE A 190 1.23 8.13 13.36
CA ILE A 190 1.53 9.58 13.43
C ILE A 190 3.03 9.80 13.38
N LYS A 191 3.50 10.71 12.50
CA LYS A 191 4.91 11.14 12.44
C LYS A 191 5.33 11.78 13.78
N PRO A 192 6.50 11.42 14.35
CA PRO A 192 6.99 12.03 15.59
C PRO A 192 7.26 13.55 15.50
N LYS A 193 7.58 14.05 14.29
CA LYS A 193 8.19 15.39 14.14
C LYS A 193 7.23 16.59 14.23
N ASP A 194 5.92 16.37 14.17
CA ASP A 194 4.90 17.44 14.34
C ASP A 194 4.19 17.34 15.70
N SER A 195 4.76 16.58 16.63
CA SER A 195 4.00 15.99 17.72
C SER A 195 4.44 16.59 19.06
N SER A 196 3.49 17.19 19.78
CA SER A 196 3.70 17.68 21.14
C SER A 196 4.13 16.51 22.04
N PRO A 197 4.76 16.72 23.20
CA PRO A 197 5.21 15.62 24.07
C PRO A 197 4.12 14.59 24.42
N SER A 198 2.84 14.96 24.35
CA SER A 198 1.71 14.04 24.52
C SER A 198 1.47 13.07 23.37
N ASP A 199 1.97 13.38 22.18
CA ASP A 199 1.78 12.57 20.96
C ASP A 199 2.92 11.54 20.77
N LEU A 200 4.10 11.75 21.39
CA LEU A 200 5.17 10.75 21.43
C LEU A 200 4.74 9.50 22.20
N ASP A 201 4.13 9.68 23.37
CA ASP A 201 3.55 8.56 24.13
C ASP A 201 2.46 7.86 23.33
N ALA A 202 1.70 8.61 22.52
CA ALA A 202 0.72 8.04 21.61
C ALA A 202 1.37 7.26 20.47
N ALA A 203 2.49 7.73 19.92
CA ALA A 203 3.24 7.02 18.90
C ALA A 203 3.86 5.72 19.43
N ILE A 204 4.38 5.73 20.66
CA ILE A 204 4.86 4.51 21.33
C ILE A 204 3.71 3.52 21.49
N VAL A 205 2.54 3.95 21.97
CA VAL A 205 1.36 3.08 22.05
C VAL A 205 0.82 2.69 20.66
N ALA A 206 1.12 3.43 19.58
CA ALA A 206 0.75 3.03 18.21
C ALA A 206 1.63 1.90 17.70
N ALA A 207 2.92 1.98 17.99
CA ALA A 207 3.88 0.94 17.67
C ALA A 207 3.65 -0.32 18.52
N VAL A 208 3.49 -0.15 19.83
CA VAL A 208 3.33 -1.24 20.82
C VAL A 208 1.88 -1.74 20.91
N GLY A 209 0.91 -0.99 20.40
CA GLY A 209 -0.53 -1.28 20.37
C GLY A 209 -1.26 -1.11 21.70
N VAL A 210 -2.60 -1.12 21.62
CA VAL A 210 -3.50 -0.89 22.77
C VAL A 210 -3.78 -2.17 23.57
N GLU A 211 -3.71 -3.35 22.93
CA GLU A 211 -3.99 -4.65 23.56
C GLU A 211 -3.19 -4.94 24.85
N PRO A 212 -1.88 -4.66 24.94
CA PRO A 212 -1.14 -4.88 26.19
C PRO A 212 -1.66 -4.01 27.33
N LEU A 213 -2.11 -2.79 27.03
CA LEU A 213 -2.73 -1.92 28.03
C LEU A 213 -4.07 -2.48 28.50
N VAL A 214 -4.83 -3.14 27.61
CA VAL A 214 -6.09 -3.82 27.99
C VAL A 214 -5.79 -4.95 28.97
N GLY A 215 -4.77 -5.76 28.71
CA GLY A 215 -4.34 -6.81 29.64
C GLY A 215 -3.92 -6.27 31.01
N LEU A 216 -3.26 -5.10 31.06
CA LEU A 216 -2.87 -4.46 32.31
C LEU A 216 -4.04 -3.93 33.15
N LEU A 217 -5.20 -3.67 32.55
CA LEU A 217 -6.40 -3.31 33.31
C LEU A 217 -6.89 -4.45 34.21
N ASP A 218 -6.55 -5.69 33.87
CA ASP A 218 -6.87 -6.89 34.66
C ASP A 218 -5.74 -7.29 35.62
N SER A 219 -4.66 -6.51 35.70
CA SER A 219 -3.57 -6.76 36.64
C SER A 219 -4.08 -6.69 38.10
N PRO A 220 -3.58 -7.56 39.00
CA PRO A 220 -3.87 -7.45 40.42
C PRO A 220 -3.24 -6.22 41.09
N GLN A 221 -2.28 -5.55 40.41
CA GLN A 221 -1.54 -4.43 40.96
C GLN A 221 -2.23 -3.10 40.64
N PRO A 222 -2.67 -2.32 41.66
CA PRO A 222 -3.41 -1.07 41.44
C PRO A 222 -2.63 -0.02 40.65
N HIS A 223 -1.30 0.01 40.80
CA HIS A 223 -0.44 0.97 40.10
C HIS A 223 -0.34 0.66 38.59
N GLU A 224 -0.39 -0.61 38.21
CA GLU A 224 -0.38 -1.03 36.80
C GLU A 224 -1.72 -0.71 36.13
N GLN A 225 -2.83 -0.94 36.84
CA GLN A 225 -4.16 -0.53 36.39
C GLN A 225 -4.25 0.99 36.19
N GLU A 226 -3.69 1.76 37.13
CA GLU A 226 -3.62 3.21 37.03
C GLU A 226 -2.81 3.67 35.82
N ALA A 227 -1.60 3.12 35.64
CA ALA A 227 -0.73 3.45 34.51
C ALA A 227 -1.42 3.14 33.17
N ALA A 228 -2.07 1.97 33.06
CA ALA A 228 -2.81 1.57 31.88
C ALA A 228 -4.01 2.51 31.60
N ALA A 229 -4.83 2.79 32.63
CA ALA A 229 -5.97 3.69 32.50
C ALA A 229 -5.56 5.13 32.17
N ALA A 230 -4.48 5.63 32.77
CA ALA A 230 -3.93 6.95 32.50
C ALA A 230 -3.41 7.07 31.06
N ALA A 231 -2.65 6.07 30.59
CA ALA A 231 -2.17 6.03 29.21
C ALA A 231 -3.34 6.01 28.21
N MET A 232 -4.32 5.13 28.39
CA MET A 232 -5.51 5.10 27.53
C MET A 232 -6.31 6.41 27.57
N CYS A 233 -6.43 7.04 28.76
CA CYS A 233 -7.08 8.34 28.89
C CYS A 233 -6.36 9.41 28.07
N LYS A 234 -5.03 9.46 28.14
CA LYS A 234 -4.21 10.40 27.39
C LYS A 234 -4.42 10.25 25.87
N LEU A 235 -4.45 9.01 25.37
CA LEU A 235 -4.74 8.71 23.95
C LEU A 235 -6.14 9.17 23.55
N ALA A 236 -7.16 8.83 24.34
CA ALA A 236 -8.55 9.22 24.09
C ALA A 236 -8.79 10.74 24.18
N CYS A 237 -7.89 11.46 24.86
CA CYS A 237 -7.89 12.90 25.02
C CYS A 237 -7.02 13.67 24.01
N SER A 238 -6.20 13.00 23.19
CA SER A 238 -5.29 13.68 22.24
C SER A 238 -6.05 14.63 21.30
N LYS A 239 -5.48 15.82 21.06
CA LYS A 239 -6.12 16.87 20.23
C LYS A 239 -6.22 16.45 18.76
N SER A 240 -5.19 15.81 18.23
CA SER A 240 -5.03 15.53 16.80
C SER A 240 -5.65 14.20 16.39
N SER A 241 -5.63 13.20 17.29
CA SER A 241 -5.95 11.81 16.93
C SER A 241 -7.02 11.15 17.80
N LYS A 242 -7.80 11.92 18.59
CA LYS A 242 -8.87 11.40 19.45
C LYS A 242 -9.82 10.40 18.77
N ARG A 243 -10.23 10.66 17.53
CA ARG A 243 -11.16 9.76 16.81
C ARG A 243 -10.54 8.42 16.48
N PHE A 244 -9.28 8.43 16.06
CA PHE A 244 -8.54 7.20 15.76
C PHE A 244 -8.36 6.38 17.05
N TRP A 245 -7.81 7.00 18.10
CA TRP A 245 -7.53 6.30 19.35
C TRP A 245 -8.75 5.77 20.07
N ARG A 246 -9.86 6.52 20.09
CA ARG A 246 -11.11 6.03 20.68
C ARG A 246 -11.65 4.82 19.91
N GLY A 247 -11.52 4.80 18.59
CA GLY A 247 -11.89 3.64 17.77
C GLY A 247 -11.00 2.44 18.05
N GLU A 248 -9.69 2.67 18.16
CA GLU A 248 -8.72 1.61 18.44
C GLU A 248 -8.92 0.98 19.82
N ILE A 249 -9.11 1.81 20.86
CA ILE A 249 -9.39 1.35 22.23
C ILE A 249 -10.72 0.59 22.29
N ALA A 250 -11.73 1.03 21.53
CA ALA A 250 -12.99 0.31 21.43
C ALA A 250 -12.84 -1.05 20.73
N ALA A 251 -12.10 -1.09 19.62
CA ALA A 251 -11.85 -2.30 18.85
C ALA A 251 -11.04 -3.34 19.65
N ALA A 252 -10.10 -2.87 20.48
CA ALA A 252 -9.33 -3.71 21.40
C ALA A 252 -10.13 -4.24 22.61
N GLY A 253 -11.44 -3.96 22.69
CA GLY A 253 -12.28 -4.49 23.77
C GLY A 253 -11.94 -3.93 25.14
N ALA A 254 -11.39 -2.72 25.24
CA ALA A 254 -10.98 -2.14 26.53
C ALA A 254 -12.16 -1.76 27.46
N LEU A 255 -13.37 -1.57 26.91
CA LEU A 255 -14.52 -1.03 27.65
C LEU A 255 -14.90 -1.83 28.91
N PRO A 256 -15.01 -3.17 28.88
CA PRO A 256 -15.32 -3.94 30.08
C PRO A 256 -14.25 -3.82 31.16
N GLY A 257 -12.96 -3.79 30.78
CA GLY A 257 -11.85 -3.60 31.72
C GLY A 257 -11.88 -2.21 32.37
N LEU A 258 -12.13 -1.16 31.58
CA LEU A 258 -12.26 0.20 32.10
C LEU A 258 -13.46 0.34 33.05
N GLN A 259 -14.59 -0.30 32.76
CA GLN A 259 -15.75 -0.31 33.66
C GLN A 259 -15.44 -1.05 34.96
N ARG A 260 -14.81 -2.23 34.89
CA ARG A 260 -14.36 -2.97 36.08
C ARG A 260 -13.44 -2.14 36.97
N VAL A 261 -12.46 -1.45 36.38
CA VAL A 261 -11.53 -0.59 37.13
C VAL A 261 -12.26 0.61 37.74
N ALA A 262 -13.20 1.23 37.01
CA ALA A 262 -14.00 2.36 37.49
C ALA A 262 -14.88 1.99 38.70
N ASP A 263 -15.46 0.79 38.68
CA ASP A 263 -16.37 0.30 39.72
C ASP A 263 -15.63 -0.40 40.88
N SER A 264 -14.32 -0.67 40.74
CA SER A 264 -13.53 -1.40 41.73
C SER A 264 -13.17 -0.55 42.94
N PHE A 265 -13.56 -1.01 44.13
CA PHE A 265 -13.10 -0.43 45.40
C PHE A 265 -11.61 -0.67 45.70
N LYS A 266 -10.97 -1.64 45.02
CA LYS A 266 -9.54 -1.94 45.17
C LYS A 266 -8.66 -1.05 44.30
N ALA A 267 -9.22 -0.41 43.28
CA ALA A 267 -8.50 0.49 42.40
C ALA A 267 -8.24 1.85 43.08
N THR A 268 -7.12 2.48 42.73
CA THR A 268 -6.81 3.82 43.22
C THR A 268 -7.86 4.82 42.75
N HIS A 269 -8.03 5.94 43.47
CA HIS A 269 -8.95 7.01 43.05
C HIS A 269 -8.59 7.52 41.65
N ALA A 270 -7.30 7.70 41.36
CA ALA A 270 -6.81 8.13 40.06
C ALA A 270 -7.14 7.11 38.96
N ALA A 271 -6.92 5.81 39.20
CA ALA A 271 -7.29 4.76 38.24
C ALA A 271 -8.79 4.80 37.90
N ARG A 272 -9.66 4.95 38.91
CA ARG A 272 -11.11 5.06 38.71
C ARG A 272 -11.51 6.27 37.89
N GLU A 273 -10.91 7.43 38.16
CA GLU A 273 -11.19 8.67 37.42
C GLU A 273 -10.75 8.54 35.95
N TYR A 274 -9.52 8.07 35.71
CA TYR A 274 -9.02 7.87 34.34
C TYR A 274 -9.84 6.83 33.59
N ALA A 275 -10.19 5.72 34.23
CA ALA A 275 -11.00 4.66 33.63
C ALA A 275 -12.39 5.18 33.24
N SER A 276 -13.07 5.91 34.15
CA SER A 276 -14.39 6.51 33.90
C SER A 276 -14.37 7.51 32.75
N ARG A 277 -13.38 8.42 32.75
CA ARG A 277 -13.22 9.44 31.69
C ARG A 277 -12.92 8.79 30.34
N THR A 278 -12.12 7.74 30.31
CA THR A 278 -11.78 7.00 29.09
C THR A 278 -13.00 6.24 28.58
N ALA A 279 -13.68 5.50 29.44
CA ALA A 279 -14.86 4.71 29.10
C ALA A 279 -15.94 5.59 28.46
N SER A 280 -16.26 6.74 29.06
CA SER A 280 -17.23 7.70 28.48
C SER A 280 -16.86 8.13 27.06
N LYS A 281 -15.58 8.46 26.81
CA LYS A 281 -15.09 8.91 25.50
C LYS A 281 -15.05 7.81 24.45
N VAL A 282 -14.77 6.58 24.87
CA VAL A 282 -14.63 5.41 23.99
C VAL A 282 -16.01 4.82 23.66
N GLN A 283 -16.97 4.90 24.58
CA GLN A 283 -18.32 4.36 24.39
C GLN A 283 -19.03 4.97 23.17
N ASP A 284 -18.84 6.26 22.91
CA ASP A 284 -19.36 6.93 21.71
C ASP A 284 -18.76 6.35 20.41
N ALA A 285 -17.47 6.04 20.43
CA ALA A 285 -16.80 5.44 19.28
C ALA A 285 -17.23 3.98 19.06
N ALA A 286 -17.42 3.22 20.13
CA ALA A 286 -17.90 1.83 20.08
C ALA A 286 -19.31 1.74 19.47
N ARG A 287 -20.24 2.62 19.87
CA ARG A 287 -21.59 2.67 19.27
C ARG A 287 -21.53 2.94 17.77
N GLU A 288 -20.57 3.75 17.32
CA GLU A 288 -20.45 4.10 15.91
C GLU A 288 -19.83 2.97 15.08
N LEU A 289 -18.92 2.20 15.66
CA LEU A 289 -18.42 0.95 15.06
C LEU A 289 -19.54 -0.08 14.89
N GLU A 290 -20.36 -0.28 15.93
CA GLU A 290 -21.49 -1.21 15.87
C GLU A 290 -22.53 -0.80 14.82
N LYS A 291 -22.82 0.52 14.69
CA LYS A 291 -23.68 1.03 13.62
C LYS A 291 -23.10 0.78 12.23
N ARG A 292 -21.77 0.89 12.07
CA ARG A 292 -21.09 0.62 10.79
C ARG A 292 -21.20 -0.85 10.42
N GLU A 293 -20.97 -1.75 11.36
CA GLU A 293 -21.14 -3.20 11.16
C GLU A 293 -22.59 -3.58 10.83
N LYS A 294 -23.57 -2.99 11.52
CA LYS A 294 -24.99 -3.19 11.20
C LYS A 294 -25.37 -2.69 9.81
N ARG A 295 -24.71 -1.63 9.31
CA ARG A 295 -24.92 -1.10 7.96
C ARG A 295 -24.25 -1.97 6.90
N SER A 296 -23.04 -2.46 7.15
CA SER A 296 -22.37 -3.38 6.24
C SER A 296 -23.11 -4.72 6.18
N GLY A 297 -23.50 -5.30 7.31
CA GLY A 297 -24.25 -6.57 7.37
C GLY A 297 -25.63 -6.54 6.70
N ARG A 298 -26.33 -5.40 6.70
CA ARG A 298 -27.60 -5.24 5.95
C ARG A 298 -27.39 -5.17 4.44
N ARG A 299 -26.22 -4.74 3.98
CA ARG A 299 -25.88 -4.66 2.54
C ARG A 299 -25.69 -6.05 1.92
N TRP A 300 -25.24 -7.03 2.71
CA TRP A 300 -25.05 -8.41 2.26
C TRP A 300 -26.32 -9.27 2.28
N LYS A 301 -27.31 -8.94 3.13
CA LYS A 301 -28.60 -9.66 3.19
C LYS A 301 -29.63 -9.22 2.13
N LYS A 302 -29.27 -8.31 1.23
CA LYS A 302 -30.14 -7.79 0.15
C LYS A 302 -29.62 -8.09 -1.26
N GLY A 303 -28.60 -8.93 -1.38
CA GLY A 303 -28.07 -9.44 -2.66
C GLY A 303 -28.57 -10.84 -2.93
#